data_AF-A0A6B3KPU2-F1
#
_entry.id   AF-A0A6B3KPU2-F1
#
_cell.length_a   1.000
_cell.length_b   1.000
_cell.length_c   1.000
_cell.angle_alpha   90.00
_cell.angle_beta   90.00
_cell.angle_gamma   90.00
#
_symmetry.space_group_name_H-M   'P 1'
#
loop_
_entity.id
_entity.type
_entity.pdbx_description
1 polymer ?
#
loop_
_entity_poly.entity_id
_entity_poly.type
_entity_poly.pdbx_seq_one_letter_code
_entity_poly.pdbx_strand_id
1 'polypeptide(L)'
;MDDKFVLREAGYGLEFACPGSQASGIAGILDQIKSVAPSMTGNMAEEQLKVCARIVMAQNSQYNESVMMLKRLVQRNTELEAIERQRARVGTKQGALAANDNEVKRFTARNAMEMSHWEAKMKAYDVYIAGLKDDQTLLAKRA
;
A
#
# COMPACT_ATOMS: atom_id res chain seq x y z
N MET A 1 -23.35 -5.29 -2.25
CA MET A 1 -22.35 -5.38 -1.17
C MET A 1 -21.65 -4.04 -1.15
N ASP A 2 -21.94 -3.19 -0.17
CA ASP A 2 -21.13 -1.99 0.06
C ASP A 2 -19.79 -2.45 0.62
N ASP A 3 -18.81 -2.61 -0.26
CA ASP A 3 -17.47 -2.99 0.14
C ASP A 3 -16.87 -1.81 0.91
N LYS A 4 -16.69 -1.96 2.23
CA LYS A 4 -16.31 -0.86 3.13
C LYS A 4 -14.84 -0.45 2.99
N PHE A 5 -14.09 -1.02 2.03
CA PHE A 5 -12.69 -0.69 1.77
C PHE A 5 -11.89 -0.68 3.09
N VAL A 6 -11.97 -1.79 3.83
CA VAL A 6 -11.40 -1.87 5.18
C VAL A 6 -9.89 -2.12 5.08
N LEU A 7 -9.13 -1.37 5.86
CA LEU A 7 -7.68 -1.56 5.96
C LEU A 7 -7.36 -2.76 6.85
N ARG A 8 -6.32 -3.49 6.50
CA ARG A 8 -5.76 -4.57 7.31
C ARG A 8 -4.75 -4.00 8.31
N GLU A 9 -4.74 -4.55 9.52
CA GLU A 9 -3.62 -4.32 10.42
C GLU A 9 -2.34 -4.92 9.84
N ALA A 10 -1.18 -4.39 10.21
CA ALA A 10 0.11 -4.84 9.66
C ALA A 10 0.31 -6.35 9.84
N GLY A 11 -0.04 -6.88 11.02
CA GLY A 11 0.11 -8.30 11.36
C GLY A 11 -1.05 -9.21 10.95
N TYR A 12 -2.02 -8.72 10.18
CA TYR A 12 -3.19 -9.50 9.81
C TYR A 12 -2.80 -10.80 9.10
N GLY A 13 -3.19 -11.94 9.67
CA GLY A 13 -2.97 -13.27 9.10
C GLY A 13 -1.59 -13.88 9.36
N LEU A 14 -0.73 -13.24 10.16
CA LEU A 14 0.60 -13.76 10.49
C LEU A 14 0.55 -15.15 11.13
N GLU A 15 -0.39 -15.37 12.04
CA GLU A 15 -0.59 -16.59 12.80
C GLU A 15 -1.00 -17.80 11.95
N PHE A 16 -1.51 -17.55 10.74
CA PHE A 16 -1.93 -18.57 9.78
C PHE A 16 -0.92 -18.74 8.65
N ALA A 17 -0.27 -17.65 8.24
CA ALA A 17 0.65 -17.64 7.11
C ALA A 17 2.07 -18.07 7.48
N CYS A 18 2.51 -17.81 8.72
CA CYS A 18 3.89 -18.07 9.14
C CYS A 18 4.00 -19.22 10.14
N PRO A 19 4.59 -20.37 9.77
CA PRO A 19 4.86 -21.47 10.69
C PRO A 19 5.71 -21.02 11.88
N GLY A 20 5.33 -21.41 13.10
CA GLY A 20 6.06 -21.06 14.34
C GLY A 20 5.66 -19.72 14.98
N SER A 21 4.87 -18.88 14.29
CA SER A 21 4.35 -17.60 14.82
C SER A 21 3.49 -17.76 16.09
N GLN A 22 2.76 -18.88 16.20
CA GLN A 22 1.93 -19.22 17.36
C GLN A 22 2.77 -19.56 18.60
N ALA A 23 3.99 -20.07 18.42
CA ALA A 23 4.88 -20.47 19.51
C ALA A 23 5.66 -19.29 20.12
N SER A 24 5.98 -18.26 19.32
CA SER A 24 6.78 -17.10 19.76
C SER A 24 5.95 -15.87 20.13
N GLY A 25 4.65 -15.86 19.87
CA GLY A 25 3.77 -14.70 20.13
C GLY A 25 3.96 -13.58 19.11
N ILE A 26 2.91 -13.27 18.36
CA ILE A 26 2.90 -12.32 17.22
C ILE A 26 3.44 -10.93 17.63
N ALA A 27 3.14 -10.48 18.85
CA ALA A 27 3.61 -9.19 19.38
C ALA A 27 5.14 -9.12 19.56
N GLY A 28 5.79 -10.21 19.96
CA GLY A 28 7.25 -10.27 20.14
C GLY A 28 7.99 -10.26 18.80
N ILE A 29 7.44 -10.95 17.80
CA ILE A 29 7.96 -10.97 16.43
C ILE A 29 7.88 -9.59 15.78
N LEU A 30 6.74 -8.91 15.93
CA LEU A 30 6.54 -7.56 15.39
C LEU A 30 7.55 -6.55 15.95
N ASP A 31 7.98 -6.71 17.20
CA ASP A 31 8.97 -5.81 17.78
C ASP A 31 10.40 -6.08 17.26
N GLN A 32 10.75 -7.35 17.03
CA GLN A 32 12.03 -7.76 16.45
C GLN A 32 12.19 -7.38 14.98
N ILE A 33 11.10 -7.26 14.23
CA ILE A 33 11.12 -6.95 12.79
C ILE A 33 11.44 -5.48 12.49
N LYS A 34 11.26 -4.58 13.46
CA LYS A 34 11.40 -3.13 13.25
C LYS A 34 12.82 -2.66 12.92
N SER A 35 13.86 -3.46 13.11
CA SER A 35 15.23 -2.91 13.14
C SER A 35 16.37 -3.63 12.42
N VAL A 36 16.22 -4.83 11.84
CA VAL A 36 17.41 -5.55 11.29
C VAL A 36 17.14 -6.37 10.02
N ALA A 37 17.92 -6.22 8.96
CA ALA A 37 17.88 -7.16 7.81
C ALA A 37 18.06 -8.62 8.30
N PRO A 38 17.45 -9.63 7.63
CA PRO A 38 17.55 -11.02 8.09
C PRO A 38 19.02 -11.43 8.23
N SER A 39 19.38 -12.03 9.36
CA SER A 39 20.73 -12.52 9.58
C SER A 39 20.91 -13.87 8.90
N MET A 40 21.87 -13.95 7.97
CA MET A 40 22.16 -15.19 7.25
C MET A 40 22.98 -16.20 8.07
N THR A 41 23.27 -15.90 9.34
CA THR A 41 24.10 -16.70 10.26
C THR A 41 23.40 -17.02 11.60
N GLY A 42 22.15 -16.57 11.78
CA GLY A 42 21.37 -16.78 13.01
C GLY A 42 20.65 -18.14 13.07
N ASN A 43 19.77 -18.30 14.04
CA ASN A 43 18.87 -19.46 14.10
C ASN A 43 17.96 -19.47 12.87
N MET A 44 18.17 -20.45 11.98
CA MET A 44 17.49 -20.55 10.69
C MET A 44 15.96 -20.52 10.81
N ALA A 45 15.39 -21.17 11.82
CA ALA A 45 13.93 -21.19 12.02
C ALA A 45 13.39 -19.82 12.46
N GLU A 46 14.15 -19.09 13.28
CA GLU A 46 13.80 -17.74 13.72
C GLU A 46 13.89 -16.73 12.57
N GLU A 47 14.92 -16.85 11.73
CA GLU A 47 15.12 -15.99 10.57
C GLU A 47 14.07 -16.26 9.47
N GLN A 48 13.70 -17.53 9.25
CA GLN A 48 12.56 -17.92 8.41
C GLN A 48 11.25 -17.26 8.88
N LEU A 49 11.00 -17.25 10.19
CA LEU A 49 9.82 -16.63 10.78
C LEU A 49 9.82 -15.11 10.60
N LYS A 50 10.96 -14.44 10.81
CA LYS A 50 11.10 -12.99 10.59
C LYS A 50 10.87 -12.61 9.13
N VAL A 51 11.45 -13.36 8.18
CA VAL A 51 11.26 -13.12 6.74
C VAL A 51 9.79 -13.34 6.35
N CYS A 52 9.18 -14.43 6.80
CA CYS A 52 7.77 -14.70 6.54
C CYS A 52 6.88 -13.56 7.06
N ALA A 53 7.13 -13.11 8.28
CA ALA A 53 6.32 -12.04 8.87
C ALA A 53 6.45 -10.72 8.11
N ARG A 54 7.65 -10.40 7.60
CA ARG A 54 7.86 -9.24 6.71
C ARG A 54 7.10 -9.36 5.40
N ILE A 55 7.05 -10.55 4.80
CA ILE A 55 6.28 -10.78 3.58
C ILE A 55 4.80 -10.47 3.83
N VAL A 56 4.22 -11.02 4.90
CA VAL A 56 2.80 -10.80 5.24
C VAL A 56 2.52 -9.32 5.52
N MET A 57 3.38 -8.66 6.30
CA MET A 57 3.24 -7.22 6.58
C MET A 57 3.34 -6.36 5.31
N ALA A 58 4.25 -6.71 4.40
CA ALA A 58 4.40 -6.03 3.11
C ALA A 58 3.15 -6.22 2.23
N GLN A 59 2.61 -7.44 2.17
CA GLN A 59 1.37 -7.74 1.44
C GLN A 59 0.16 -6.99 2.03
N ASN A 60 0.04 -6.91 3.35
CA ASN A 60 -1.02 -6.15 4.01
C ASN A 60 -0.88 -4.65 3.73
N SER A 61 0.35 -4.14 3.73
CA SER A 61 0.62 -2.74 3.38
C SER A 61 0.28 -2.44 1.91
N GLN A 62 0.68 -3.32 0.98
CA GLN A 62 0.35 -3.23 -0.44
C GLN A 62 -1.17 -3.23 -0.68
N TYR A 63 -1.90 -4.12 0.00
CA TYR A 63 -3.36 -4.14 -0.02
C TYR A 63 -3.94 -2.82 0.50
N ASN A 64 -3.44 -2.30 1.62
CA ASN A 64 -3.90 -1.04 2.21
C ASN A 64 -3.68 0.16 1.28
N GLU A 65 -2.57 0.22 0.56
CA GLU A 65 -2.33 1.25 -0.46
C GLU A 65 -3.37 1.18 -1.59
N SER A 66 -3.74 -0.02 -2.01
CA SER A 66 -4.79 -0.21 -3.02
C SER A 66 -6.15 0.24 -2.50
N VAL A 67 -6.49 -0.11 -1.25
CA VAL A 67 -7.71 0.35 -0.57
C VAL A 67 -7.75 1.88 -0.44
N MET A 68 -6.63 2.49 -0.06
CA MET A 68 -6.53 3.95 0.01
C MET A 68 -6.69 4.61 -1.36
N MET A 69 -6.14 4.02 -2.42
CA MET A 69 -6.34 4.53 -3.78
C MET A 69 -7.82 4.47 -4.18
N LEU A 70 -8.51 3.36 -3.91
CA LEU A 70 -9.94 3.24 -4.18
C LEU A 70 -10.76 4.34 -3.45
N LYS A 71 -10.48 4.57 -2.17
CA LYS A 71 -11.10 5.67 -1.41
C LYS A 71 -10.80 7.04 -2.02
N ARG A 72 -9.55 7.28 -2.44
CA ARG A 72 -9.16 8.53 -3.10
C ARG A 72 -9.91 8.71 -4.41
N LEU A 73 -10.05 7.68 -5.24
CA LEU A 73 -10.81 7.78 -6.49
C LEU A 73 -12.26 8.20 -6.27
N VAL A 74 -12.93 7.64 -5.25
CA VAL A 74 -14.29 8.05 -4.86
C VAL A 74 -14.32 9.53 -4.45
N GLN A 75 -13.36 9.97 -3.63
CA GLN A 75 -13.25 11.37 -3.23
C GLN A 75 -13.00 12.29 -4.44
N ARG A 76 -12.11 11.90 -5.36
CA ARG A 76 -11.78 12.67 -6.57
C ARG A 76 -12.97 12.82 -7.50
N ASN A 77 -13.84 11.81 -7.59
CA ASN A 77 -15.10 11.93 -8.33
C ASN A 77 -15.98 13.05 -7.74
N THR A 78 -16.10 13.12 -6.41
CA THR A 78 -16.88 14.18 -5.73
C THR A 78 -16.27 15.57 -5.96
N GLU A 79 -14.94 15.68 -5.98
CA GLU A 79 -14.23 16.92 -6.30
C GLU A 79 -14.45 17.35 -7.75
N LEU A 80 -14.44 16.41 -8.70
CA LEU A 80 -14.74 16.68 -10.10
C LEU A 80 -16.16 17.21 -10.29
N GLU A 81 -17.15 16.58 -9.67
CA GLU A 81 -18.53 17.09 -9.68
C GLU A 81 -18.63 18.52 -9.12
N ALA A 82 -17.81 18.88 -8.13
CA ALA A 82 -17.76 20.25 -7.63
C ALA A 82 -17.20 21.23 -8.67
N ILE A 83 -16.17 20.84 -9.42
CA ILE A 83 -15.61 21.63 -10.54
C ILE A 83 -16.66 21.79 -11.66
N GLU A 84 -17.41 20.74 -11.98
CA GLU A 84 -18.50 20.79 -12.96
C GLU A 84 -19.64 21.71 -12.51
N ARG A 85 -20.05 21.63 -11.24
CA ARG A 85 -21.04 22.55 -10.65
C ARG A 85 -20.55 24.00 -10.69
N GLN A 86 -19.27 24.26 -10.44
CA GLN A 86 -18.69 25.60 -10.59
C GLN A 86 -18.79 26.05 -12.04
N ARG A 87 -18.41 25.20 -13.01
CA ARG A 87 -18.48 25.51 -14.44
C ARG A 87 -19.88 25.89 -14.89
N ALA A 88 -20.91 25.20 -14.38
CA ALA A 88 -22.31 25.49 -14.69
C ALA A 88 -22.77 26.86 -14.13
N ARG A 89 -22.21 27.31 -12.99
CA ARG A 89 -22.60 28.55 -12.31
C ARG A 89 -21.95 29.82 -12.86
N VAL A 90 -20.75 29.72 -13.46
CA VAL A 90 -19.97 30.91 -13.87
C VAL A 90 -20.48 31.61 -15.14
N GLY A 91 -21.41 30.99 -15.88
CA GLY A 91 -22.01 31.58 -17.09
C GLY A 91 -20.98 31.78 -18.22
N THR A 92 -20.95 32.98 -18.81
CA THR A 92 -20.09 33.36 -19.95
C THR A 92 -18.95 34.32 -19.58
N LYS A 93 -18.73 34.58 -18.28
CA LYS A 93 -17.66 35.49 -17.82
C LYS A 93 -16.30 34.90 -18.13
N GLN A 94 -15.57 35.49 -19.08
CA GLN A 94 -14.29 34.97 -19.60
C GLN A 94 -13.26 34.67 -18.49
N GLY A 95 -13.06 35.57 -17.52
CA GLY A 95 -12.13 35.32 -16.42
C GLY A 95 -12.52 34.14 -15.53
N ALA A 96 -13.82 33.92 -15.31
CA ALA A 96 -14.32 32.80 -14.52
C ALA A 96 -14.26 31.46 -15.28
N LEU A 97 -14.43 31.51 -16.62
CA LEU A 97 -14.19 30.36 -17.50
C LEU A 97 -12.72 29.95 -17.49
N ALA A 98 -11.80 30.92 -17.70
CA ALA A 98 -10.37 30.65 -17.67
C ALA A 98 -9.89 30.09 -16.32
N ALA A 99 -10.44 30.59 -15.20
CA ALA A 99 -10.16 30.05 -13.88
C ALA A 99 -10.62 28.58 -13.73
N ASN A 100 -11.81 28.26 -14.23
CA ASN A 100 -12.32 26.88 -14.21
C ASN A 100 -11.50 25.95 -15.11
N ASP A 101 -11.11 26.38 -16.30
CA ASP A 101 -10.25 25.61 -17.20
C ASP A 101 -8.89 25.29 -16.56
N ASN A 102 -8.30 26.27 -15.86
CA ASN A 102 -7.08 26.07 -15.10
C ASN A 102 -7.27 25.10 -13.94
N GLU A 103 -8.42 25.14 -13.26
CA GLU A 103 -8.74 24.20 -12.20
C GLU A 103 -8.86 22.77 -12.73
N VAL A 104 -9.53 22.57 -13.87
CA VAL A 104 -9.63 21.26 -14.54
C VAL A 104 -8.23 20.74 -14.89
N LYS A 105 -7.38 21.58 -15.50
CA LYS A 105 -6.00 21.19 -15.85
C LYS A 105 -5.17 20.82 -14.63
N ARG A 106 -5.28 21.58 -13.54
CA ARG A 106 -4.60 21.29 -12.27
C ARG A 106 -5.10 19.98 -11.67
N PHE A 107 -6.41 19.77 -11.70
CA PHE A 107 -7.05 18.55 -11.22
C PHE A 107 -6.55 17.34 -12.00
N THR A 108 -6.60 17.36 -13.33
CA THR A 108 -6.15 16.23 -14.17
C THR A 108 -4.66 15.93 -13.97
N ALA A 109 -3.81 16.96 -13.95
CA ALA A 109 -2.37 16.79 -13.73
C ALA A 109 -2.06 16.17 -12.36
N ARG A 110 -2.74 16.63 -11.29
CA ARG A 110 -2.56 16.07 -9.95
C ARG A 110 -3.00 14.61 -9.88
N ASN A 111 -4.16 14.27 -10.44
CA ASN A 111 -4.66 12.89 -10.44
C ASN A 111 -3.74 11.94 -11.24
N ALA A 112 -3.23 12.39 -12.39
CA ALA A 112 -2.28 11.61 -13.18
C ALA A 112 -0.98 11.35 -12.39
N MET A 113 -0.43 12.38 -11.73
CA MET A 113 0.75 12.23 -10.88
C MET A 113 0.51 11.27 -9.70
N GLU A 114 -0.62 11.39 -9.01
CA GLU A 114 -1.00 10.52 -7.90
C GLU A 114 -1.12 9.05 -8.34
N MET A 115 -1.70 8.81 -9.52
CA MET A 115 -1.83 7.46 -10.10
C MET A 115 -0.45 6.88 -10.43
N SER A 116 0.40 7.62 -11.14
CA SER A 116 1.76 7.16 -11.47
C SER A 116 2.60 6.90 -10.21
N HIS A 117 2.45 7.72 -9.18
CA HIS A 117 3.14 7.50 -7.90
C HIS A 117 2.67 6.20 -7.22
N TRP A 118 1.35 5.94 -7.23
CA TRP A 118 0.81 4.71 -6.69
C TRP A 118 1.27 3.47 -7.47
N GLU A 119 1.26 3.50 -8.81
CA GLU A 119 1.78 2.41 -9.64
C GLU A 119 3.24 2.11 -9.33
N ALA A 120 4.08 3.15 -9.21
CA ALA A 120 5.47 3.00 -8.83
C ALA A 120 5.62 2.37 -7.43
N LYS A 121 4.77 2.78 -6.47
CA LYS A 121 4.74 2.21 -5.13
C LYS A 121 4.34 0.74 -5.14
N MET A 122 3.35 0.35 -5.95
CA MET A 122 2.95 -1.06 -6.09
C MET A 122 4.05 -1.92 -6.67
N LYS A 123 4.72 -1.43 -7.72
CA LYS A 123 5.89 -2.10 -8.28
C LYS A 123 7.02 -2.25 -7.26
N ALA A 124 7.25 -1.24 -6.42
CA ALA A 124 8.24 -1.34 -5.36
C ALA A 124 7.89 -2.41 -4.32
N TYR A 125 6.62 -2.54 -3.93
CA TYR A 125 6.17 -3.63 -3.08
C TYR A 125 6.35 -5.00 -3.73
N ASP A 126 6.04 -5.15 -5.02
CA ASP A 126 6.24 -6.42 -5.73
C ASP A 126 7.71 -6.85 -5.72
N VAL A 127 8.62 -5.93 -6.03
CA VAL A 127 10.08 -6.17 -6.00
C VAL A 127 10.54 -6.51 -4.58
N TYR A 128 10.07 -5.77 -3.57
CA TYR A 128 10.42 -6.01 -2.18
C TYR A 128 9.95 -7.38 -1.67
N ILE A 129 8.70 -7.75 -1.97
CA ILE A 129 8.12 -9.05 -1.61
C ILE A 129 8.84 -10.19 -2.34
N ALA A 130 9.20 -10.01 -3.61
CA ALA A 130 9.97 -10.98 -4.37
C ALA A 130 11.36 -11.23 -3.72
N GLY A 131 12.09 -10.16 -3.38
CA GLY A 131 13.38 -10.29 -2.70
C GLY A 131 13.28 -11.02 -1.36
N LEU A 132 12.25 -10.73 -0.55
CA LEU A 132 12.02 -11.46 0.70
C LEU A 132 11.72 -12.96 0.47
N LYS A 133 11.01 -13.31 -0.60
CA LYS A 133 10.76 -14.73 -0.95
C LYS A 133 12.04 -15.44 -1.43
N ASP A 134 12.91 -14.74 -2.13
CA ASP A 134 14.23 -15.25 -2.51
C ASP A 134 15.09 -15.52 -1.27
N ASP A 135 15.10 -14.58 -0.32
CA ASP A 135 15.78 -14.75 0.98
C ASP A 135 15.22 -15.95 1.75
N GLN A 136 13.89 -16.10 1.79
CA GLN A 136 13.22 -17.24 2.42
C GLN A 136 13.67 -18.57 1.80
N THR A 137 13.78 -18.61 0.47
CA THR A 137 14.22 -19.80 -0.28
C THR A 137 15.70 -20.12 0.00
N LEU A 138 16.55 -19.09 0.07
CA LEU A 138 17.97 -19.23 0.41
C LEU A 138 18.18 -19.77 1.82
N LEU A 139 17.42 -19.25 2.80
CA LEU A 139 17.44 -19.75 4.16
C LEU A 139 16.95 -21.20 4.22
N ALA A 140 15.93 -21.58 3.45
CA ALA A 140 15.39 -22.94 3.45
C ALA A 140 16.39 -23.97 2.89
N LYS A 141 17.22 -23.58 1.92
CA LYS A 141 18.29 -24.43 1.37
C LYS A 141 19.47 -24.65 2.32
N ARG A 142 19.60 -23.82 3.36
CA ARG A 142 20.69 -23.88 4.35
C ARG A 142 20.29 -24.60 5.65
N ALA A 143 19.00 -24.78 5.89
CA ALA A 143 18.44 -25.51 7.02
C ALA A 143 18.45 -27.03 6.75
#